data_AF-A0A8H4W8I5-F1
#
_entry.id   AF-A0A8H4W8I5-F1
#
_cell.length_a   1.000
_cell.length_b   1.000
_cell.length_c   1.000
_cell.angle_alpha   90.00
_cell.angle_beta   90.00
_cell.angle_gamma   90.00
#
_symmetry.space_group_name_H-M   'P 1'
#
loop_
_entity.id
_entity.type
_entity.pdbx_description
1 polymer ?
#
loop_
_entity_poly.entity_id
_entity_poly.type
_entity_poly.pdbx_seq_one_letter_code
_entity_poly.pdbx_strand_id
1 'polypeptide(L)'
;MKSIKALAHHYIRASAGSIKCVIGVDIKYRNKDKSAKVCCWKPDWTQDVEDKEYWNLNCAIYDSYIFRDSLGNKNDGQFIILLADFSGPIPNNVSLEGLGIEISLGLLFDFLQEAEKVKEVVTSESAWVEPVPQKFRLKG
;
A
#
# COMPACT_ATOMS: atom_id res chain seq x y z
N MET A 1 14.66 9.39 -4.94
CA MET A 1 13.63 8.41 -4.51
C MET A 1 12.32 8.80 -5.18
N LYS A 2 11.67 7.91 -5.94
CA LYS A 2 10.37 8.21 -6.57
C LYS A 2 9.33 8.35 -5.44
N SER A 3 8.46 9.36 -5.51
CA SER A 3 7.34 9.48 -4.57
C SER A 3 6.38 8.29 -4.75
N ILE A 4 5.70 7.87 -3.68
CA ILE A 4 4.73 6.77 -3.71
C ILE A 4 3.63 7.02 -4.76
N LYS A 5 3.25 8.28 -4.96
CA LYS A 5 2.35 8.73 -6.03
C LYS A 5 2.90 8.42 -7.43
N ALA A 6 4.18 8.73 -7.70
CA ALA A 6 4.78 8.46 -9.00
C ALA A 6 4.87 6.96 -9.30
N LEU A 7 5.06 6.12 -8.28
CA LEU A 7 5.02 4.66 -8.42
C LEU A 7 3.61 4.16 -8.74
N ALA A 8 2.59 4.63 -8.01
CA ALA A 8 1.20 4.26 -8.27
C ALA A 8 0.76 4.64 -9.69
N HIS A 9 1.09 5.86 -10.14
CA HIS A 9 0.85 6.31 -11.50
C HIS A 9 1.54 5.40 -12.53
N HIS A 10 2.78 4.98 -12.26
CA HIS A 10 3.52 4.11 -13.16
C HIS A 10 2.85 2.74 -13.27
N TYR A 11 2.44 2.12 -12.16
CA TYR A 11 1.73 0.84 -12.18
C TYR A 11 0.41 0.91 -12.96
N ILE A 12 -0.43 1.90 -12.64
CA ILE A 12 -1.73 2.08 -13.31
C ILE A 12 -1.54 2.26 -14.82
N ARG A 13 -0.64 3.16 -15.23
CA ARG A 13 -0.39 3.46 -16.64
C ARG A 13 0.27 2.29 -17.38
N ALA A 14 1.29 1.65 -16.79
CA ALA A 14 1.98 0.52 -17.41
C ALA A 14 1.06 -0.70 -17.58
N SER A 15 0.03 -0.81 -16.75
CA SER A 15 -0.97 -1.88 -16.82
C SER A 15 -2.08 -1.62 -17.85
N ALA A 16 -2.06 -0.48 -18.56
CA ALA A 16 -3.16 -0.01 -19.41
C ALA A 16 -4.52 -0.05 -18.67
N GLY A 17 -4.51 0.27 -17.37
CA GLY A 17 -5.71 0.28 -16.53
C GLY A 17 -6.28 -1.10 -16.17
N SER A 18 -5.52 -2.19 -16.37
CA SER A 18 -5.86 -3.51 -15.81
C SER A 18 -5.71 -3.54 -14.28
N ILE A 19 -4.79 -2.75 -13.72
CA ILE A 19 -4.75 -2.46 -12.27
C ILE A 19 -5.85 -1.45 -11.95
N LYS A 20 -6.83 -1.85 -11.15
CA LYS A 20 -7.99 -1.02 -10.76
C LYS A 20 -7.77 -0.17 -9.51
N CYS A 21 -6.78 -0.53 -8.71
CA CYS A 21 -6.44 0.17 -7.48
C CYS A 21 -4.98 -0.13 -7.12
N VAL A 22 -4.24 0.89 -6.66
CA VAL A 22 -2.95 0.73 -6.02
C VAL A 22 -3.07 1.21 -4.58
N ILE A 23 -2.72 0.35 -3.64
CA ILE A 23 -2.67 0.68 -2.21
C ILE A 23 -1.20 0.85 -1.82
N GLY A 24 -0.88 1.98 -1.20
CA GLY A 24 0.44 2.26 -0.66
C GLY A 24 0.38 2.52 0.83
N VAL A 25 1.38 2.03 1.55
CA VAL A 25 1.56 2.31 2.98
C VAL A 25 2.83 3.13 3.15
N ASP A 26 2.71 4.32 3.73
CA ASP A 26 3.83 5.22 4.04
C ASP A 26 4.04 5.25 5.55
N ILE A 27 5.23 4.85 6.01
CA ILE A 27 5.58 4.75 7.43
C ILE A 27 6.82 5.59 7.69
N LYS A 28 6.75 6.46 8.69
CA LYS A 28 7.83 7.37 9.09
C LYS A 28 8.34 7.00 10.47
N TYR A 29 9.66 7.11 10.64
CA TYR A 29 10.37 6.92 11.92
C TYR A 29 11.41 8.02 12.19
N ARG A 30 11.44 9.08 11.39
CA ARG A 30 12.52 10.08 11.42
C ARG A 30 12.14 11.26 12.29
N ASN A 31 13.10 11.85 13.01
CA ASN A 31 12.90 13.07 13.81
C ASN A 31 11.76 12.95 14.84
N LYS A 32 11.65 11.78 15.49
CA LYS A 32 10.58 11.44 16.45
C LYS A 32 9.17 11.32 15.84
N ASP A 33 9.03 11.47 14.52
CA ASP A 33 7.78 11.20 13.82
C ASP A 33 7.62 9.69 13.62
N LYS A 34 6.55 9.13 14.19
CA LYS A 34 6.15 7.71 14.05
C LYS A 34 4.94 7.53 13.12
N SER A 35 4.55 8.55 12.36
CA SER A 35 3.30 8.51 11.61
C SER A 35 3.27 7.43 10.55
N ALA A 36 2.09 6.87 10.34
CA ALA A 36 1.84 5.88 9.30
C ALA A 36 0.50 6.16 8.61
N LYS A 37 0.51 6.04 7.28
CA LYS A 37 -0.60 6.37 6.40
C LYS A 37 -0.85 5.26 5.40
N VAL A 38 -2.11 4.97 5.13
CA VAL A 38 -2.53 4.17 3.98
C VAL A 38 -3.07 5.12 2.91
N CYS A 39 -2.72 4.85 1.66
CA CYS A 39 -3.04 5.69 0.51
C CYS A 39 -3.60 4.82 -0.61
N CYS A 40 -4.59 5.33 -1.32
CA CYS A 40 -5.23 4.66 -2.45
C CYS A 40 -5.12 5.50 -3.71
N TRP A 41 -4.78 4.88 -4.84
CA TRP A 41 -4.80 5.50 -6.16
C TRP A 41 -5.61 4.65 -7.12
N LYS A 42 -6.38 5.31 -7.98
CA LYS A 42 -7.28 4.64 -8.92
C LYS A 42 -7.07 5.19 -10.34
N PRO A 43 -7.33 4.36 -11.37
CA PRO A 43 -7.43 4.85 -12.73
C PRO A 43 -8.63 5.78 -12.87
N ASP A 44 -8.45 6.87 -13.60
CA ASP A 44 -9.51 7.80 -13.98
C ASP A 44 -9.60 7.84 -15.50
N TRP A 45 -10.75 7.43 -16.03
CA TRP A 45 -10.98 7.30 -17.46
C TRP A 45 -11.75 8.52 -17.95
N THR A 46 -11.08 9.39 -18.67
CA THR A 46 -11.72 10.55 -19.30
C THR A 46 -11.90 10.26 -20.79
N GLN A 47 -13.13 10.35 -21.30
CA GLN A 47 -13.38 10.19 -22.73
C GLN A 47 -12.75 11.35 -23.51
N ASP A 48 -12.11 11.05 -24.63
CA ASP A 48 -11.58 12.08 -25.52
C ASP A 48 -12.74 12.89 -26.12
N VAL A 49 -12.58 14.21 -26.14
CA VAL A 49 -13.62 15.15 -26.54
C VAL A 49 -13.75 15.23 -28.07
N GLU A 50 -12.66 14.94 -28.79
CA GLU A 50 -12.62 14.95 -30.26
C GLU A 50 -12.95 13.57 -30.84
N ASP A 51 -12.50 12.50 -30.18
CA ASP A 51 -12.64 11.14 -30.69
C ASP A 51 -13.27 10.21 -29.65
N LYS A 52 -14.61 10.10 -29.70
CA LYS A 52 -15.45 9.41 -28.71
C LYS A 52 -15.13 7.92 -28.53
N GLU A 53 -14.32 7.33 -29.40
CA GLU A 53 -13.87 5.94 -29.29
C GLU A 53 -12.65 5.76 -28.36
N TYR A 54 -11.96 6.84 -27.98
CA TYR A 54 -10.74 6.76 -27.18
C TYR A 54 -10.95 7.24 -25.74
N TRP A 55 -10.42 6.47 -24.80
CA TRP A 55 -10.40 6.79 -23.37
C TRP A 55 -8.99 7.15 -22.93
N ASN A 56 -8.83 8.33 -22.34
CA ASN A 56 -7.59 8.77 -21.72
C ASN A 56 -7.50 8.22 -20.29
N LEU A 57 -6.41 7.52 -20.00
CA LEU A 57 -6.12 6.95 -18.69
C LEU A 57 -5.30 7.93 -17.85
N ASN A 58 -5.97 8.59 -16.92
CA ASN A 58 -5.37 9.38 -15.87
C ASN A 58 -5.31 8.59 -14.56
N CYS A 59 -4.68 9.18 -13.55
CA CYS A 59 -4.70 8.69 -12.18
C CYS A 59 -5.33 9.79 -11.32
N ALA A 60 -6.56 9.55 -10.85
CA ALA A 60 -7.23 10.47 -9.94
C ALA A 60 -7.63 9.75 -8.65
N ILE A 61 -7.79 10.56 -7.61
CA ILE A 61 -8.10 10.20 -6.23
C ILE A 61 -6.89 9.61 -5.49
N TYR A 62 -6.47 10.37 -4.48
CA TYR A 62 -5.51 10.01 -3.44
C TYR A 62 -6.26 10.10 -2.12
N ASP A 63 -6.99 9.05 -1.77
CA ASP A 63 -7.53 8.97 -0.42
C ASP A 63 -6.39 8.53 0.49
N SER A 64 -6.07 9.36 1.48
CA SER A 64 -5.02 9.04 2.44
C SER A 64 -5.56 9.10 3.86
N TYR A 65 -5.39 8.02 4.59
CA TYR A 65 -5.85 7.88 5.96
C TYR A 65 -4.66 7.64 6.88
N ILE A 66 -4.56 8.45 7.93
CA ILE A 66 -3.54 8.30 8.95
C ILE A 66 -4.06 7.27 9.93
N PHE A 67 -3.41 6.10 10.01
CA PHE A 67 -3.77 5.06 10.99
C PHE A 67 -2.84 5.07 12.22
N ARG A 68 -1.72 5.77 12.14
CA ARG A 68 -0.84 6.09 13.28
C ARG A 68 -0.39 7.55 13.23
N ASP A 69 -0.59 8.29 14.30
CA ASP A 69 -0.16 9.69 14.38
C ASP A 69 1.37 9.83 14.55
N SER A 70 1.86 11.08 14.57
CA SER A 70 3.30 11.35 14.72
C SER A 70 3.88 10.95 16.08
N LEU A 71 3.04 10.83 17.11
CA LEU A 71 3.43 10.39 18.46
C LEU A 71 3.42 8.86 18.59
N GLY A 72 2.85 8.17 17.62
CA GLY A 72 2.71 6.70 17.61
C GLY A 72 1.38 6.20 18.15
N ASN A 73 0.39 7.08 18.33
CA ASN A 73 -0.94 6.69 18.78
C ASN A 73 -1.79 6.15 17.62
N LYS A 74 -2.69 5.25 17.96
CA LYS A 74 -3.69 4.68 17.05
C LYS A 74 -4.70 5.74 16.63
N ASN A 75 -5.06 5.75 15.36
CA ASN A 75 -6.23 6.47 14.86
C ASN A 75 -7.37 5.51 14.54
N ASP A 76 -8.57 5.91 14.91
CA ASP A 76 -9.79 5.19 14.57
C ASP A 76 -10.34 5.62 13.22
N GLY A 77 -11.12 4.75 12.60
CA GLY A 77 -11.74 4.99 11.31
C GLY A 77 -11.61 3.80 10.37
N GLN A 78 -12.03 4.01 9.14
CA GLN A 78 -12.04 2.99 8.10
C GLN A 78 -11.47 3.56 6.81
N PHE A 79 -10.63 2.76 6.17
CA PHE A 79 -10.23 2.95 4.79
C PHE A 79 -11.18 2.13 3.91
N ILE A 80 -11.88 2.79 2.99
CA ILE A 80 -12.93 2.16 2.17
C ILE A 80 -12.49 2.16 0.70
N ILE A 81 -12.58 1.00 0.06
CA ILE A 81 -12.39 0.86 -1.40
C ILE A 81 -13.74 0.47 -1.98
N LEU A 82 -14.30 1.29 -2.88
CA LEU A 82 -15.63 1.04 -3.42
C LEU A 82 -15.53 -0.03 -4.53
N LEU A 83 -16.51 -0.94 -4.58
CA LEU A 83 -16.54 -1.95 -5.63
C LEU A 83 -16.78 -1.32 -7.02
N ALA A 84 -17.43 -0.16 -7.06
CA ALA A 84 -17.57 0.67 -8.25
C ALA A 84 -16.24 1.00 -8.93
N ASP A 85 -15.14 1.05 -8.17
CA ASP A 85 -13.81 1.34 -8.69
C ASP A 85 -13.22 0.17 -9.53
N PHE A 86 -13.77 -1.05 -9.39
CA PHE A 86 -13.25 -2.26 -10.05
C PHE A 86 -14.00 -2.64 -11.32
N SER A 87 -15.28 -2.32 -11.36
CA SER A 87 -16.07 -2.34 -12.57
C SER A 87 -15.55 -1.22 -13.47
N GLY A 88 -15.21 -1.51 -14.73
CA GLY A 88 -14.76 -0.50 -15.70
C GLY A 88 -15.87 0.52 -16.02
N PRO A 89 -16.01 1.03 -17.24
CA PRO A 89 -17.18 1.84 -17.59
C PRO A 89 -18.45 0.98 -17.40
N ILE A 90 -19.12 1.16 -16.26
CA ILE A 90 -20.36 0.46 -15.93
C ILE A 90 -21.46 1.12 -16.77
N PRO A 91 -22.34 0.34 -17.40
CA PRO A 91 -23.61 0.89 -17.87
C PRO A 91 -24.31 1.61 -16.70
N ASN A 92 -24.86 2.81 -16.94
CA ASN A 92 -25.52 3.72 -15.98
C ASN A 92 -26.67 3.11 -15.13
N ASN A 93 -26.89 1.81 -15.22
CA ASN A 93 -28.04 1.04 -14.75
C ASN A 93 -27.69 0.04 -13.63
N VAL A 94 -26.44 0.01 -13.14
CA VAL A 94 -26.06 -0.73 -11.91
C VAL A 94 -25.54 0.26 -10.87
N SER A 95 -26.32 0.49 -9.80
CA SER A 95 -25.82 1.25 -8.65
C SER A 95 -24.97 0.33 -7.78
N LEU A 96 -23.67 0.58 -7.75
CA LEU A 96 -22.72 -0.01 -6.79
C LEU A 96 -22.43 0.96 -5.64
N GLU A 97 -23.27 1.99 -5.47
CA GLU A 97 -23.12 2.98 -4.42
C GLU A 97 -23.21 2.32 -3.03
N GLY A 98 -22.23 2.60 -2.17
CA GLY A 98 -22.20 2.09 -0.79
C GLY A 98 -21.66 0.66 -0.63
N LEU A 99 -21.35 -0.06 -1.71
CA LEU A 99 -20.66 -1.35 -1.60
C LEU A 99 -19.15 -1.14 -1.66
N GLY A 100 -18.46 -1.52 -0.58
CA GLY A 100 -17.01 -1.37 -0.49
C GLY A 100 -16.34 -2.41 0.40
N ILE A 101 -15.03 -2.55 0.19
CA ILE A 101 -14.14 -3.26 1.09
C ILE A 101 -13.70 -2.26 2.15
N GLU A 102 -14.12 -2.48 3.38
CA GLU A 102 -13.74 -1.67 4.53
C GLU A 102 -12.55 -2.30 5.26
N ILE A 103 -11.50 -1.51 5.46
CA ILE A 103 -10.32 -1.89 6.24
C ILE A 103 -10.26 -0.97 7.46
N SER A 104 -10.39 -1.55 8.64
CA SER A 104 -10.21 -0.80 9.89
C SER A 104 -8.80 -0.21 9.97
N LEU A 105 -8.69 1.10 10.19
CA LEU A 105 -7.39 1.74 10.45
C LEU A 105 -6.76 1.16 11.71
N GLY A 106 -7.58 0.74 12.66
CA GLY A 106 -7.10 0.12 13.87
C GLY A 106 -6.42 -1.22 13.62
N LEU A 107 -6.95 -2.02 12.69
CA LEU A 107 -6.33 -3.28 12.28
C LEU A 107 -4.96 -3.04 11.60
N LEU A 108 -4.86 -2.00 10.76
CA LEU A 108 -3.57 -1.61 10.14
C LEU A 108 -2.54 -1.18 11.19
N PHE A 109 -2.98 -0.46 12.23
CA PHE A 109 -2.14 -0.11 13.36
C PHE A 109 -1.64 -1.35 14.09
N ASP A 110 -2.54 -2.29 14.41
CA ASP A 110 -2.21 -3.49 15.16
C ASP A 110 -1.22 -4.37 14.36
N PHE A 111 -1.40 -4.51 13.04
CA PHE A 111 -0.43 -5.19 12.17
C PHE A 111 0.94 -4.51 12.16
N LEU A 112 0.97 -3.18 12.13
CA LEU A 112 2.23 -2.44 12.16
C LEU A 112 2.96 -2.64 13.49
N GLN A 113 2.25 -2.60 14.62
CA GLN A 113 2.82 -2.88 15.93
C GLN A 113 3.39 -4.30 16.00
N GLU A 114 2.66 -5.28 15.49
CA GLU A 114 3.11 -6.67 15.49
C GLU A 114 4.36 -6.86 14.63
N ALA A 115 4.40 -6.27 13.43
CA ALA A 115 5.56 -6.30 12.55
C ALA A 115 6.80 -5.62 13.17
N GLU A 116 6.60 -4.58 13.99
CA GLU A 116 7.68 -3.90 14.71
C GLU A 116 8.27 -4.77 15.83
N LYS A 117 7.44 -5.52 16.57
CA LYS A 117 7.92 -6.45 17.62
C LYS A 117 8.82 -7.55 17.05
N VAL A 118 8.49 -8.10 15.88
CA VAL A 118 9.28 -9.17 15.24
C VAL A 118 10.72 -8.70 14.96
N LYS A 119 10.94 -7.41 14.67
CA LYS A 119 12.28 -6.87 14.47
C LYS A 119 13.12 -6.84 15.75
N GLU A 120 12.52 -6.56 16.91
CA GLU A 120 13.27 -6.50 18.18
C GLU A 120 13.82 -7.88 18.57
N VAL A 121 13.07 -8.96 18.30
CA VAL A 121 13.49 -10.34 18.58
C VAL A 121 14.67 -10.74 17.70
N VAL A 122 14.62 -10.45 16.38
CA VAL A 122 15.68 -10.83 15.43
C VAL A 122 17.01 -10.11 15.70
N THR A 123 16.98 -8.85 16.16
CA THR A 123 18.21 -8.16 16.58
C THR A 123 18.79 -8.63 17.91
N SER A 124 18.01 -9.33 18.74
CA SER A 124 18.49 -9.90 20.01
C SER A 124 19.12 -11.30 19.83
N GLU A 125 18.75 -12.03 18.78
CA GLU A 125 19.27 -13.38 18.48
C GLU A 125 20.46 -13.41 17.51
N SER A 126 20.86 -12.27 16.93
CA SER A 126 22.09 -12.18 16.13
C SER A 126 23.35 -12.07 17.00
N ALA A 127 23.48 -12.92 18.02
CA ALA A 127 24.76 -13.24 18.59
C ALA A 127 25.50 -14.12 17.58
N TRP A 128 26.57 -13.59 17.01
CA TRP A 128 27.48 -14.28 16.11
C TRP A 128 27.78 -15.70 16.61
N VAL A 129 27.32 -16.72 15.89
CA VAL A 129 27.80 -18.08 16.06
C VAL A 129 29.04 -18.21 15.17
N GLU A 130 30.22 -18.32 15.78
CA GLU A 130 31.45 -18.62 15.02
C GLU A 130 31.29 -19.95 14.27
N PRO A 131 31.61 -20.00 12.97
CA PRO A 131 31.59 -21.26 12.24
C PRO A 131 32.67 -22.19 12.79
N VAL A 132 32.27 -23.39 13.21
CA VAL A 132 33.19 -24.43 13.71
C VAL A 132 34.23 -24.75 12.64
N PRO A 133 35.54 -24.63 12.93
CA PRO A 133 36.58 -24.97 11.97
C PRO A 133 36.48 -26.44 11.58
N GLN A 134 36.20 -26.69 10.30
CA GLN A 134 36.13 -28.04 9.75
C GLN A 134 37.55 -28.63 9.72
N LYS A 135 37.87 -29.52 10.67
CA LYS A 135 39.14 -30.25 10.68
C LYS A 135 39.21 -31.14 9.44
N PHE A 136 40.02 -30.74 8.46
CA PHE A 136 40.41 -31.62 7.35
C PHE A 136 41.14 -32.84 7.90
N ARG A 137 40.52 -34.01 7.79
CA ARG A 137 41.20 -35.30 7.96
C ARG A 137 42.11 -35.50 6.75
N LEU A 138 43.42 -35.39 6.97
CA LEU A 138 44.41 -35.96 6.06
C LEU A 138 44.19 -37.47 6.00
N LYS A 139 43.94 -38.00 4.79
CA LYS A 139 44.14 -39.42 4.49
C LYS A 139 45.46 -39.54 3.73
N GLY A 140 46.32 -40.41 4.23
CA GLY A 140 47.59 -40.80 3.61
C GLY A 140 47.42 -41.84 2.53
#